data_AF-A0A2N5YUS2-F1
#
_entry.id   AF-A0A2N5YUS2-F1
#
_cell.length_a   1.000
_cell.length_b   1.000
_cell.length_c   1.000
_cell.angle_alpha   90.00
_cell.angle_beta   90.00
_cell.angle_gamma   90.00
#
_symmetry.space_group_name_H-M   'P 1'
#
loop_
_entity.id
_entity.type
_entity.pdbx_description
1 polymer ?
#
loop_
_entity_poly.entity_id
_entity_poly.type
_entity_poly.pdbx_seq_one_letter_code
_entity_poly.pdbx_strand_id
1 'polypeptide(L)'
;MKKQSIFILIPIILAIVSCNSAGYQKTPMAHGNPGDIVVVMNNESWNSEAGDTMRAIFHDYCPAVPLEEHILDLHQIPKDQFIDANMLHRNIIYQEIDP
;
A
#
# COMPACT_ATOMS: atom_id res chain seq x y z
N MET A 1 7.22 -40.50 46.17
CA MET A 1 7.39 -40.56 44.69
C MET A 1 6.32 -39.76 43.92
N LYS A 2 5.04 -39.72 44.33
CA LYS A 2 3.98 -38.96 43.61
C LYS A 2 4.13 -37.43 43.61
N LYS A 3 4.65 -36.82 44.69
CA LYS A 3 4.81 -35.35 44.81
C LYS A 3 5.91 -34.75 43.92
N GLN A 4 6.95 -35.53 43.59
CA GLN A 4 8.06 -35.11 42.74
C GLN A 4 7.65 -35.08 41.25
N SER A 5 6.74 -35.97 40.85
CA SER A 5 6.18 -36.01 39.49
C SER A 5 5.30 -34.79 39.17
N ILE A 6 4.64 -34.20 40.18
CA ILE A 6 3.85 -32.96 40.04
C ILE A 6 4.73 -31.74 39.80
N PHE A 7 5.92 -31.67 40.42
CA PHE A 7 6.84 -30.55 40.24
C PHE A 7 7.43 -30.46 38.82
N ILE A 8 7.52 -31.59 38.12
CA ILE A 8 7.99 -31.66 36.72
C ILE A 8 6.86 -31.34 35.73
N LEU A 9 5.61 -31.61 36.10
CA LEU A 9 4.47 -31.41 35.22
C LEU A 9 4.11 -29.92 35.03
N ILE A 10 4.31 -29.11 36.08
CA ILE A 10 4.03 -27.66 36.09
C ILE A 10 4.83 -26.88 35.04
N PRO A 11 6.18 -26.98 34.95
CA PRO A 11 6.94 -26.24 33.96
C PRO A 11 6.64 -26.68 32.52
N ILE A 12 6.27 -27.95 32.32
CA ILE A 12 5.84 -28.46 31.01
C ILE A 12 4.54 -27.79 30.58
N ILE A 13 3.55 -27.70 31.47
CA ILE A 13 2.26 -27.04 31.18
C ILE A 13 2.45 -25.54 30.91
N LEU A 14 3.36 -24.88 31.63
CA LEU A 14 3.69 -23.48 31.38
C LEU A 14 4.37 -23.26 30.01
N ALA A 15 5.22 -24.20 29.58
CA ALA A 15 5.88 -24.10 28.28
C ALA A 15 4.91 -24.20 27.09
N ILE A 16 3.83 -24.99 27.21
CA ILE A 16 2.80 -25.11 26.15
C ILE A 16 1.92 -23.86 26.06
N VAL A 17 1.65 -23.19 27.18
CA VAL A 17 0.82 -21.98 27.21
C VAL A 17 1.61 -20.71 26.85
N SER A 18 2.94 -20.75 26.94
CA SER A 18 3.82 -19.62 26.62
C SER A 18 3.97 -19.35 25.11
N CYS A 19 3.55 -20.26 24.22
CA CYS A 19 3.63 -20.05 22.79
C CYS A 19 2.52 -19.09 22.32
N ASN A 20 2.74 -17.80 22.53
CA ASN A 20 1.88 -16.75 22.03
C ASN A 20 2.23 -16.42 20.57
N SER A 21 1.52 -17.03 19.64
CA SER A 21 1.53 -16.64 18.21
C SER A 21 0.42 -15.64 17.87
N ALA A 22 -0.33 -15.15 18.87
CA ALA A 22 -1.32 -14.10 18.68
C ALA A 22 -0.60 -12.75 18.62
N GLY A 23 -0.36 -12.26 17.40
CA GLY A 23 0.14 -10.90 17.21
C GLY A 23 0.66 -10.56 15.83
N TYR A 24 1.01 -11.54 14.99
CA TYR A 24 1.48 -11.23 13.65
C TYR A 24 0.31 -11.12 12.67
N GLN A 25 -0.37 -9.96 12.68
CA GLN A 25 -1.20 -9.58 11.54
C GLN A 25 -0.26 -9.35 10.36
N LYS A 26 -0.29 -10.28 9.39
CA LYS A 26 0.40 -10.07 8.11
C LYS A 26 -0.22 -8.85 7.46
N THR A 27 0.53 -7.77 7.37
CA THR A 27 0.12 -6.64 6.55
C THR A 27 0.04 -7.12 5.09
N PRO A 28 -1.01 -6.75 4.35
CA PRO A 28 -1.09 -7.08 2.94
C PRO A 28 0.15 -6.56 2.20
N MET A 29 0.64 -7.36 1.25
CA MET A 29 1.79 -6.99 0.44
C MET A 29 1.41 -5.89 -0.54
N ALA A 30 2.23 -4.83 -0.64
CA ALA A 30 2.05 -3.81 -1.65
C ALA A 30 2.18 -4.41 -3.07
N HIS A 31 1.30 -4.00 -3.98
CA HIS A 31 1.23 -4.48 -5.36
C HIS A 31 1.20 -3.32 -6.37
N GLY A 32 1.09 -3.66 -7.66
CA GLY A 32 1.20 -2.71 -8.76
C GLY A 32 2.61 -2.63 -9.34
N ASN A 33 2.68 -2.14 -10.58
CA ASN A 33 3.92 -1.92 -11.30
C ASN A 33 4.65 -0.72 -10.66
N PRO A 34 5.98 -0.78 -10.44
CA PRO A 34 6.73 0.37 -9.95
C PRO A 34 6.62 1.64 -10.79
N GLY A 35 6.31 1.49 -12.09
CA GLY A 35 6.09 2.61 -13.02
C GLY A 35 4.70 3.24 -12.94
N ASP A 36 3.77 2.69 -12.14
CA ASP A 36 2.41 3.21 -12.07
C ASP A 36 2.24 4.13 -10.86
N ILE A 37 1.51 5.23 -11.01
CA ILE A 37 1.06 6.12 -9.94
C ILE A 37 -0.46 6.15 -9.93
N VAL A 38 -1.05 5.82 -8.77
CA VAL A 38 -2.47 6.08 -8.53
C VAL A 38 -2.64 7.51 -8.03
N VAL A 39 -3.38 8.32 -8.79
CA VAL A 39 -3.67 9.73 -8.44
C VAL A 39 -5.10 9.81 -7.91
N VAL A 40 -5.24 10.04 -6.60
CA VAL A 40 -6.55 10.17 -5.96
C VAL A 40 -6.98 11.63 -6.00
N MET A 41 -7.85 11.95 -6.94
CA MET A 41 -8.24 13.31 -7.32
C MET A 41 -9.65 13.30 -7.89
N ASN A 42 -10.49 14.29 -7.60
CA ASN A 42 -11.82 14.38 -8.19
C ASN A 42 -11.75 14.73 -9.69
N ASN A 43 -12.75 14.32 -10.47
CA ASN A 43 -12.75 14.53 -11.93
C ASN A 43 -12.64 16.00 -12.32
N GLU A 44 -13.25 16.91 -11.56
CA GLU A 44 -13.15 18.35 -11.83
C GLU A 44 -11.70 18.85 -11.72
N SER A 45 -11.00 18.47 -10.64
CA SER A 45 -9.59 18.82 -10.43
C SER A 45 -8.66 18.12 -11.42
N TRP A 46 -8.96 16.88 -11.79
CA TRP A 46 -8.17 16.11 -12.76
C TRP A 46 -8.23 16.68 -14.17
N ASN A 47 -9.37 17.25 -14.55
CA ASN A 47 -9.58 17.92 -15.84
C ASN A 47 -9.27 19.43 -15.77
N SER A 48 -8.68 19.90 -14.68
CA SER A 48 -8.21 21.28 -14.52
C SER A 48 -6.69 21.38 -14.71
N GLU A 49 -6.17 22.61 -14.63
CA GLU A 49 -4.73 22.90 -14.66
C GLU A 49 -3.93 22.11 -13.63
N ALA A 50 -4.51 21.79 -12.47
CA ALA A 50 -3.86 20.96 -11.46
C ALA A 50 -3.57 19.55 -11.98
N GLY A 51 -4.53 18.93 -12.68
CA GLY A 51 -4.34 17.62 -13.30
C GLY A 51 -3.39 17.68 -14.50
N ASP A 52 -3.43 18.76 -15.30
CA ASP A 52 -2.47 18.96 -16.39
C ASP A 52 -1.04 19.06 -15.87
N THR A 53 -0.84 19.78 -14.76
CA THR A 53 0.46 19.88 -14.09
C THR A 53 0.95 18.52 -13.59
N MET A 54 0.05 17.71 -13.01
CA MET A 54 0.39 16.35 -12.59
C MET A 54 0.87 15.48 -13.75
N ARG A 55 0.18 15.52 -14.90
CA ARG A 55 0.58 14.80 -16.11
C ARG A 55 1.91 15.32 -16.65
N ALA A 56 2.09 16.64 -16.70
CA ALA A 56 3.33 17.24 -17.20
C ALA A 56 4.57 16.87 -16.37
N ILE A 57 4.42 16.68 -15.05
CA ILE A 57 5.54 16.35 -14.16
C ILE A 57 5.81 14.84 -14.11
N PHE A 58 4.76 14.03 -13.97
CA PHE A 58 4.92 12.61 -13.68
C PHE A 58 4.75 11.71 -14.91
N HIS A 59 4.00 12.14 -15.93
CA HIS A 59 3.79 11.41 -17.18
C HIS A 59 4.69 11.94 -18.31
N ASP A 60 5.91 12.35 -17.97
CA ASP A 60 6.84 12.89 -18.96
C ASP A 60 7.41 11.78 -19.85
N TYR A 61 7.87 12.15 -21.04
CA TYR A 61 8.43 11.23 -22.01
C TYR A 61 9.80 10.71 -21.58
N CYS A 62 10.04 9.43 -21.83
CA CYS A 62 11.37 8.86 -21.72
C CYS A 62 12.25 9.43 -22.86
N PRO A 63 13.35 10.14 -22.57
CA PRO A 63 14.20 10.68 -23.62
C PRO A 63 14.98 9.55 -24.31
N ALA A 64 15.22 9.73 -25.61
CA ALA A 64 16.08 8.87 -26.42
C ALA A 64 15.62 7.41 -26.62
N VAL A 65 14.32 7.11 -26.43
CA VAL A 65 13.70 5.86 -26.90
C VAL A 65 13.12 6.03 -28.30
N PRO A 66 13.18 4.99 -29.16
CA PRO A 66 12.67 5.06 -30.53
C PRO A 66 11.14 5.06 -30.61
N LEU A 67 10.47 4.53 -29.58
CA LEU A 67 9.03 4.53 -29.42
C LEU A 67 8.68 5.51 -28.31
N GLU A 68 7.65 6.33 -28.50
CA GLU A 68 7.15 7.21 -27.45
C GLU A 68 6.64 6.38 -26.27
N GLU A 69 7.33 6.50 -25.13
CA GLU A 69 7.01 5.85 -23.86
C GLU A 69 7.09 6.90 -22.75
N HIS A 70 6.24 6.78 -21.73
CA HIS A 70 6.25 7.66 -20.56
C HIS A 70 7.07 7.04 -19.43
N ILE A 71 7.69 7.88 -18.59
CA ILE A 71 8.51 7.42 -17.46
C ILE A 71 7.63 6.76 -16.39
N LEU A 72 6.43 7.30 -16.15
CA LEU A 72 5.44 6.74 -15.23
C LEU A 72 4.05 6.80 -15.85
N ASP A 73 3.21 5.81 -15.57
CA ASP A 73 1.80 5.78 -15.97
C ASP A 73 0.91 6.30 -14.84
N LEU A 74 -0.02 7.20 -15.15
CA LEU A 74 -0.92 7.79 -14.16
C LEU A 74 -2.32 7.19 -14.29
N HIS A 75 -2.85 6.68 -13.18
CA HIS A 75 -4.21 6.17 -13.07
C HIS A 75 -4.99 7.02 -12.08
N GLN A 76 -5.91 7.85 -12.58
CA GLN A 76 -6.74 8.66 -11.71
C GLN A 76 -7.89 7.84 -11.12
N ILE A 77 -8.14 8.04 -9.82
CA ILE A 77 -9.28 7.48 -9.09
C ILE A 77 -9.99 8.62 -8.36
N PRO A 78 -11.31 8.80 -8.56
CA PRO A 78 -12.11 9.73 -7.77
C PRO A 78 -12.04 9.42 -6.27
N LYS A 79 -12.08 10.44 -5.40
CA LYS A 79 -11.91 10.25 -3.95
C LYS A 79 -12.96 9.31 -3.35
N ASP A 80 -14.19 9.36 -3.86
CA ASP A 80 -15.31 8.51 -3.45
C ASP A 80 -15.15 7.04 -3.88
N GLN A 81 -14.26 6.76 -4.83
CA GLN A 81 -13.96 5.42 -5.34
C GLN A 81 -12.64 4.86 -4.79
N PHE A 82 -11.91 5.63 -3.98
CA PHE A 82 -10.67 5.17 -3.38
C PHE A 82 -10.96 4.24 -2.19
N ILE A 83 -10.66 2.96 -2.36
CA ILE A 83 -10.92 1.90 -1.37
C ILE A 83 -9.61 1.29 -0.84
N ASP A 84 -9.70 0.49 0.23
CA ASP A 84 -8.56 -0.18 0.86
C ASP A 84 -7.70 -0.99 -0.13
N ALA A 85 -8.31 -1.57 -1.16
CA ALA A 85 -7.57 -2.29 -2.19
C ALA A 85 -6.61 -1.37 -2.96
N ASN A 86 -7.00 -0.13 -3.22
CA ASN A 86 -6.16 0.85 -3.89
C ASN A 86 -5.04 1.38 -2.97
N MET A 87 -5.23 1.34 -1.65
CA MET A 87 -4.19 1.73 -0.68
C MET A 87 -2.96 0.79 -0.72
N LEU A 88 -3.07 -0.35 -1.37
CA LEU A 88 -1.99 -1.32 -1.52
C LEU A 88 -1.08 -1.06 -2.73
N HIS A 89 -1.38 -0.06 -3.57
CA HIS A 89 -0.47 0.33 -4.66
C HIS A 89 0.83 0.92 -4.12
N ARG A 90 1.95 0.65 -4.80
CA ARG A 90 3.28 1.13 -4.37
C ARG A 90 3.40 2.66 -4.37
N ASN A 91 2.79 3.33 -5.34
CA ASN A 91 2.84 4.78 -5.49
C ASN A 91 1.42 5.35 -5.51
N ILE A 92 1.11 6.23 -4.56
CA ILE A 92 -0.19 6.88 -4.45
C ILE A 92 0.05 8.37 -4.18
N ILE A 93 -0.60 9.23 -4.95
CA ILE A 93 -0.66 10.67 -4.71
C ILE A 93 -2.09 11.01 -4.35
N TYR A 94 -2.34 11.31 -3.08
CA TYR A 94 -3.64 11.70 -2.58
C TYR A 94 -3.75 13.21 -2.55
N GLN A 95 -4.61 13.80 -3.39
CA GLN A 95 -4.72 15.25 -3.46
C GLN A 95 -5.66 15.78 -2.36
N GLU A 96 -5.17 16.73 -1.57
CA GLU A 96 -6.00 17.59 -0.73
C GLU A 96 -5.95 19.01 -1.30
N ILE A 97 -7.10 19.52 -1.75
CA ILE A 97 -7.24 20.92 -2.18
C ILE A 97 -7.95 21.60 -1.03
N ASP A 98 -7.22 22.42 -0.28
CA ASP A 98 -7.82 23.34 0.67
C ASP A 98 -8.52 24.49 -0.09
N PRO A 99 -9.70 24.96 0.38
CA PRO A 99 -10.47 26.02 -0.26
C PRO A 99 -9.79 27.40 -0.25
#